data_AF-A0A7W2FVD4-F1
#
_entry.id   AF-A0A7W2FVD4-F1
#
_cell.length_a   1.000
_cell.length_b   1.000
_cell.length_c   1.000
_cell.angle_alpha   90.00
_cell.angle_beta   90.00
_cell.angle_gamma   90.00
#
_symmetry.space_group_name_H-M   'P 1'
#
loop_
_entity.id
_entity.type
_entity.pdbx_description
1 polymer ?
#
loop_
_entity_poly.entity_id
_entity_poly.type
_entity_poly.pdbx_seq_one_letter_code
_entity_poly.pdbx_strand_id
1 'polypeptide(L)' 'RACVALFWERPYKHKLIEWGHSLHDRFMLPHFLWRDLTDVLQFLADNGYPFKSQWYESFLEFRCPRVGTMELEGVELE' A
#
# COMPACT_ATOMS: atom_id res chain seq x y z
N ARG A 1 1.63 -4.35 -13.95
CA ARG A 1 0.94 -4.04 -15.22
C ARG A 1 -0.60 -4.07 -15.10
N ALA A 2 -1.17 -4.70 -14.07
CA ALA A 2 -2.63 -4.75 -13.87
C ALA A 2 -3.30 -3.37 -13.82
N CYS A 3 -2.73 -2.40 -13.10
CA CYS A 3 -3.29 -1.04 -13.06
C CYS A 3 -3.35 -0.38 -14.45
N VAL A 4 -2.32 -0.59 -15.30
CA VAL A 4 -2.30 -0.03 -16.66
C VAL A 4 -3.40 -0.66 -17.53
N ALA A 5 -3.59 -1.98 -17.44
CA ALA A 5 -4.68 -2.67 -18.14
C ALA A 5 -6.05 -2.19 -17.64
N LEU A 6 -6.23 -2.08 -16.32
CA LEU A 6 -7.46 -1.60 -15.72
C LEU A 6 -7.77 -0.15 -16.13
N PHE A 7 -6.77 0.74 -16.11
CA PHE A 7 -6.98 2.14 -16.48
C PHE A 7 -7.24 2.34 -17.97
N TRP A 8 -6.78 1.41 -18.81
CA TRP A 8 -7.11 1.39 -20.23
C TRP A 8 -8.59 1.04 -20.46
N GLU A 9 -9.11 0.06 -19.71
CA GLU A 9 -10.54 -0.32 -19.79
C GLU A 9 -11.46 0.64 -19.04
N ARG A 10 -11.02 1.13 -17.87
CA ARG A 10 -11.77 1.98 -16.94
C ARG A 10 -10.91 3.19 -16.53
N PRO A 11 -11.02 4.33 -17.24
CA PRO A 11 -10.20 5.50 -16.95
C PRO A 11 -10.38 5.98 -15.50
N TYR A 12 -9.27 6.02 -14.76
CA TYR A 12 -9.25 6.50 -13.38
C TYR A 12 -9.23 8.03 -13.34
N LYS A 13 -10.38 8.66 -13.08
CA LYS A 13 -10.57 10.13 -13.16
C LYS A 13 -10.42 10.87 -11.82
N HIS A 14 -9.86 10.23 -10.81
CA HIS A 14 -9.67 10.90 -9.51
C HIS A 14 -8.59 11.98 -9.59
N LYS A 15 -8.79 13.07 -8.85
CA LYS A 15 -7.77 14.11 -8.72
C LYS A 15 -6.55 13.51 -8.02
N LEU A 16 -5.38 13.76 -8.58
CA LEU A 16 -4.12 13.42 -7.94
C LEU A 16 -3.97 14.31 -6.69
N ILE A 17 -3.61 13.68 -5.58
CA ILE A 17 -3.30 14.37 -4.34
C ILE A 17 -1.80 14.62 -4.31
N GLU A 18 -1.40 15.87 -4.12
CA GLU A 18 0.00 16.24 -3.94
C GLU A 18 0.38 16.08 -2.46
N TRP A 19 1.08 14.99 -2.14
CA TRP A 19 1.46 14.66 -0.77
C TRP A 19 2.73 15.36 -0.28
N GLY A 20 3.51 15.98 -1.18
CA GLY A 20 4.75 16.69 -0.85
C GLY A 20 5.69 15.89 0.08
N HIS A 21 6.28 16.57 1.05
CA HIS A 21 7.15 15.95 2.07
C HIS A 21 6.38 15.06 3.07
N SER A 22 5.07 15.25 3.22
CA SER A 22 4.24 14.45 4.13
C SER A 22 4.10 12.98 3.70
N LEU A 23 4.42 12.65 2.45
CA LEU A 23 4.37 11.27 1.97
C LEU A 23 5.34 10.38 2.75
N HIS A 24 6.56 10.88 3.00
CA HIS A 24 7.58 10.13 3.72
C HIS A 24 7.31 10.06 5.22
N ASP A 25 6.84 11.16 5.82
CA ASP A 25 6.66 11.26 7.27
C ASP A 25 5.44 10.48 7.80
N ARG A 26 4.37 10.33 6.98
CA ARG A 26 3.14 9.67 7.42
C ARG A 26 2.94 8.26 6.88
N PHE A 27 3.49 7.94 5.72
CA PHE A 27 3.19 6.70 5.01
C PHE A 27 4.35 5.74 4.87
N MET A 28 5.53 5.99 5.47
CA MET A 28 6.64 5.02 5.45
C MET A 28 6.70 4.06 6.64
N LEU A 29 5.70 4.08 7.54
CA LEU A 29 5.60 3.02 8.54
C LEU A 29 5.06 1.74 7.88
N PRO A 30 5.59 0.56 8.25
CA PRO A 30 5.23 -0.71 7.62
C PRO A 30 3.72 -0.98 7.61
N HIS A 31 3.04 -0.60 8.69
CA HIS A 31 1.60 -0.77 8.84
C HIS A 31 0.78 0.05 7.83
N PHE A 32 1.13 1.33 7.63
CA PHE A 32 0.41 2.18 6.67
C PHE A 32 0.67 1.76 5.23
N LEU A 33 1.92 1.41 4.90
CA LEU A 33 2.27 0.86 3.59
C LEU A 33 1.49 -0.42 3.28
N TRP A 34 1.38 -1.32 4.26
CA TRP A 34 0.67 -2.58 4.10
C TRP A 34 -0.83 -2.38 3.89
N ARG A 35 -1.42 -1.45 4.65
CA ARG A 35 -2.83 -1.07 4.51
C ARG A 35 -3.12 -0.48 3.13
N ASP A 36 -2.35 0.52 2.71
CA ASP A 36 -2.53 1.15 1.40
C ASP A 36 -2.34 0.15 0.25
N LEU A 37 -1.36 -0.76 0.38
CA LEU A 37 -1.17 -1.82 -0.60
C LEU A 37 -2.39 -2.76 -0.65
N THR A 38 -2.91 -3.17 0.51
CA THR A 38 -4.07 -4.05 0.59
C THR A 38 -5.29 -3.41 -0.06
N ASP A 39 -5.51 -2.11 0.16
CA ASP A 39 -6.60 -1.36 -0.47
C ASP A 39 -6.46 -1.35 -2.01
N VAL A 40 -5.24 -1.20 -2.53
CA VAL A 40 -4.97 -1.31 -3.98
C VAL A 40 -5.23 -2.72 -4.51
N LEU A 41 -4.82 -3.75 -3.77
CA LEU A 41 -5.06 -5.15 -4.18
C LEU A 41 -6.55 -5.49 -4.17
N GLN A 42 -7.30 -4.98 -3.18
CA GLN A 42 -8.75 -5.13 -3.13
C GLN A 42 -9.41 -4.44 -4.31
N PHE A 43 -9.02 -3.19 -4.61
CA PHE A 43 -9.51 -2.49 -5.79
C PHE A 43 -9.24 -3.26 -7.10
N LEU A 44 -8.05 -3.86 -7.24
CA LEU A 44 -7.73 -4.70 -8.39
C LEU A 44 -8.58 -5.97 -8.43
N ALA A 45 -8.79 -6.62 -7.28
CA ALA A 45 -9.63 -7.81 -7.17
C ALA A 45 -11.09 -7.53 -7.57
N ASP A 46 -11.66 -6.42 -7.10
CA ASP A 46 -13.01 -5.96 -7.45
C ASP A 46 -13.17 -5.66 -8.95
N ASN A 47 -12.06 -5.40 -9.63
CA ASN A 47 -12.00 -5.16 -11.07
C ASN A 47 -11.51 -6.38 -11.88
N GLY A 48 -11.51 -7.58 -11.29
CA GLY A 48 -11.22 -8.84 -11.99
C GLY A 48 -9.76 -9.28 -11.99
N TYR A 49 -8.90 -8.63 -11.19
CA TYR A 49 -7.48 -8.98 -11.04
C TYR A 49 -7.16 -9.40 -9.58
N PRO A 50 -7.46 -10.65 -9.19
CA PRO A 50 -7.32 -11.10 -7.80
C PRO A 50 -5.87 -11.41 -7.44
N PHE A 51 -5.15 -10.40 -6.93
CA PHE A 51 -3.82 -10.59 -6.34
C PHE A 51 -3.94 -10.90 -4.84
N LYS A 52 -3.17 -11.87 -4.34
CA LYS A 52 -3.11 -12.17 -2.92
C LYS A 52 -2.10 -11.27 -2.21
N SER A 53 -2.50 -10.64 -1.12
CA SER A 53 -1.62 -9.81 -0.28
C SER A 53 -0.37 -10.57 0.17
N GLN A 54 -0.51 -11.85 0.53
CA GLN A 54 0.58 -12.75 0.95
C GLN A 54 1.76 -12.82 -0.03
N TRP A 55 1.54 -12.58 -1.33
CA TRP A 55 2.63 -12.54 -2.32
C TRP A 55 3.58 -11.35 -2.13
N TYR A 56 3.16 -10.35 -1.37
CA TYR A 56 3.86 -9.10 -1.16
C TYR A 56 4.51 -8.98 0.22
N GLU A 57 4.29 -9.92 1.14
CA GLU A 57 4.85 -9.89 2.50
C GLU A 57 6.38 -9.82 2.48
N SER A 58 7.03 -10.63 1.66
CA SER A 58 8.50 -10.62 1.52
C SER A 58 9.05 -9.30 0.98
N PHE A 59 8.26 -8.54 0.21
CA PHE A 59 8.66 -7.22 -0.27
C PHE A 59 8.60 -6.17 0.84
N LEU A 60 7.63 -6.29 1.76
CA LEU A 60 7.53 -5.41 2.93
C LEU A 60 8.75 -5.61 3.85
N GLU A 61 9.13 -6.85 4.11
CA GLU A 61 10.30 -7.17 4.95
C GLU A 61 11.62 -6.63 4.37
N PHE A 62 11.79 -6.66 3.05
CA PHE A 62 12.99 -6.14 2.39
C PHE A 62 13.04 -4.61 2.38
N ARG A 63 11.88 -3.94 2.25
CA ARG A 63 11.77 -2.48 2.18
C ARG A 63 11.77 -1.81 3.56
N CYS A 64 11.32 -2.53 4.57
CA CYS A 64 11.30 -2.11 5.96
C CYS A 64 12.12 -3.11 6.80
N PRO A 65 13.44 -3.22 6.59
CA PRO A 65 14.27 -4.10 7.39
C PRO A 65 14.13 -3.70 8.86
N ARG A 66 13.90 -4.68 9.75
CA ARG A 66 13.78 -4.51 11.20
C ARG A 66 15.12 -4.09 11.82
N VAL A 67 15.68 -2.96 11.40
CA VAL A 67 16.89 -2.38 11.98
C VAL A 67 16.46 -1.45 13.09
N GLY A 68 16.35 -2.01 14.30
CA GLY A 68 16.10 -1.26 15.51
C GLY A 68 14.61 -1.09 15.82
N THR A 69 14.28 -1.42 17.05
CA THR A 69 13.01 -1.19 17.73
C THR A 69 12.62 0.29 17.58
N MET A 70 11.80 0.62 16.59
CA MET A 70 11.05 1.87 16.64
C MET A 70 9.77 1.51 17.40
N GLU A 71 9.76 1.84 18.69
CA GLU A 71 8.57 1.77 19.51
C GLU A 71 7.46 2.52 18.79
N LEU A 72 6.51 1.75 18.25
CA LEU A 72 5.22 2.25 17.83
C LEU A 72 4.51 2.70 19.10
N GLU A 73 4.71 3.97 19.48
CA GLU A 73 3.80 4.64 20.38
C GLU A 73 2.39 4.56 19.80
N GLY A 74 1.60 3.62 20.32
CA GLY A 74 0.16 3.76 20.45
C GLY A 74 -0.71 3.33 19.27
N VAL A 75 -0.56 2.11 18.75
CA VAL A 75 -1.71 1.43 18.15
C VAL A 75 -1.85 0.03 18.76
N GLU A 76 -2.51 -0.02 19.92
CA GLU A 76 -3.25 -1.21 20.33
C GLU A 76 -4.41 -1.41 19.35
N LEU A 77 -4.46 -2.58 18.73
CA LEU A 77 -5.68 -3.19 18.26
C LEU A 77 -5.68 -4.61 18.83
N GLU A 78 -6.76 -4.92 19.53
CA GLU A 78 -7.01 -6.10 20.37
C GLU A 78 -6.52 -7.45 19.80
#